data_AF-A0A1J8PD30-F1
#
_entry.id   AF-A0A1J8PD30-F1
#
_cell.length_a   1.000
_cell.length_b   1.000
_cell.length_c   1.000
_cell.angle_alpha   90.00
_cell.angle_beta   90.00
_cell.angle_gamma   90.00
#
_symmetry.space_group_name_H-M   'P 1'
#
loop_
_entity.id
_entity.type
_entity.pdbx_description
1 polymer ?
#
loop_
_entity_poly.entity_id
_entity_poly.type
_entity_poly.pdbx_seq_one_letter_code
_entity_poly.pdbx_strand_id
1 'polypeptide(L)' 'MPSLTPGQYQQRLRLFEARRLMLDEGYSASNAAFEVGHESVSQFTRKYGRLFQAPPEALLGSSA' A
#
# COMPACT_ATOMS: atom_id res chain seq x y z
N MET A 1 6.02 4.56 23.86
CA MET A 1 6.02 4.30 22.42
C MET A 1 5.65 2.84 22.20
N PRO A 2 4.52 2.51 21.57
CA PRO A 2 4.18 1.12 21.30
C PRO A 2 5.23 0.51 20.35
N SER A 3 5.84 -0.60 20.78
CA SER A 3 6.71 -1.42 19.93
C SER A 3 5.86 -2.08 18.84
N LEU A 4 6.37 -2.14 17.61
CA LEU A 4 5.68 -2.84 16.52
C LEU A 4 5.53 -4.32 16.86
N THR A 5 4.30 -4.84 16.73
CA THR A 5 4.09 -6.28 16.75
C THR A 5 4.63 -6.91 15.45
N PRO A 6 5.00 -8.19 15.44
CA PRO A 6 5.49 -8.87 14.24
C PRO A 6 4.54 -8.72 13.03
N GLY A 7 3.23 -8.82 13.25
CA GLY A 7 2.22 -8.63 12.20
C GLY A 7 2.16 -7.19 11.67
N GLN A 8 2.33 -6.18 12.53
CA GLN A 8 2.42 -4.78 12.08
C GLN A 8 3.68 -4.54 11.25
N TYR A 9 4.80 -5.18 11.60
CA TYR A 9 6.04 -5.08 10.84
C TYR A 9 5.90 -5.72 9.46
N GLN A 10 5.36 -6.93 9.40
CA GLN A 10 5.06 -7.60 8.13
C GLN A 10 4.11 -6.78 7.26
N GLN A 11 3.08 -6.17 7.85
CA GLN A 11 2.17 -5.31 7.11
C GLN A 11 2.87 -4.07 6.55
N ARG A 12 3.80 -3.47 7.30
CA ARG A 12 4.62 -2.36 6.77
C ARG A 12 5.49 -2.79 5.61
N LEU A 13 6.14 -3.95 5.68
CA LEU A 13 6.94 -4.48 4.58
C LEU A 13 6.11 -4.65 3.30
N ARG A 14 4.89 -5.20 3.41
CA ARG A 14 3.96 -5.30 2.26
C ARG A 14 3.61 -3.95 1.66
N LEU A 15 3.37 -2.93 2.49
CA LEU A 15 3.07 -1.58 2.02
C LEU A 15 4.27 -0.91 1.31
N PHE A 16 5.51 -1.17 1.77
CA PHE A 16 6.71 -0.71 1.08
C PHE A 16 6.92 -1.43 -0.26
N GLU A 17 6.70 -2.74 -0.31
CA GLU A 17 6.80 -3.48 -1.57
C GLU A 17 5.74 -3.01 -2.58
N ALA A 18 4.50 -2.77 -2.13
CA ALA A 18 3.47 -2.22 -3.00
C ALA A 18 3.87 -0.84 -3.56
N ARG A 19 4.53 0.00 -2.74
CA ARG A 19 5.07 1.28 -3.20
C ARG A 19 6.16 1.10 -4.26
N ARG A 20 7.05 0.13 -4.09
CA ARG A 20 8.09 -0.22 -5.08
C ARG A 20 7.45 -0.65 -6.40
N LEU A 21 6.48 -1.57 -6.36
CA LEU A 21 5.75 -2.03 -7.54
C LEU A 21 5.05 -0.87 -8.28
N MET A 22 4.43 0.05 -7.54
CA MET A 22 3.75 1.19 -8.16
C MET A 22 4.72 2.20 -8.80
N LEU A 23 5.85 2.50 -8.13
CA LEU A 23 6.79 3.53 -8.59
C LEU A 23 7.79 3.02 -9.64
N ASP A 24 8.28 1.80 -9.46
CA ASP A 24 9.39 1.26 -10.25
C ASP A 24 8.89 0.36 -11.38
N GLU A 25 7.77 -0.32 -11.17
CA GLU A 25 7.21 -1.31 -12.12
C GLU A 25 5.90 -0.84 -12.77
N GLY A 26 5.39 0.35 -12.39
CA GLY A 26 4.20 0.94 -13.00
C GLY A 26 2.88 0.21 -12.66
N TYR A 27 2.85 -0.56 -11.55
CA TYR A 27 1.63 -1.23 -11.13
C TYR A 27 0.57 -0.21 -10.74
N SER A 28 -0.70 -0.53 -11.05
CA SER A 28 -1.83 0.18 -10.45
C SER A 28 -1.93 -0.14 -8.95
N ALA A 29 -2.58 0.73 -8.18
CA ALA A 29 -2.80 0.50 -6.75
C ALA A 29 -3.59 -0.79 -6.47
N SER A 30 -4.51 -1.18 -7.36
CA SER A 30 -5.25 -2.43 -7.26
C SER A 30 -4.35 -3.64 -7.50
N ASN A 31 -3.54 -3.63 -8.56
CA ASN A 31 -2.63 -4.74 -8.86
C ASN A 31 -1.58 -4.89 -7.75
N ALA A 32 -0.98 -3.78 -7.30
CA ALA A 32 0.00 -3.80 -6.21
C ALA A 32 -0.61 -4.32 -4.89
N ALA A 33 -1.88 -4.00 -4.60
CA ALA A 33 -2.57 -4.50 -3.42
C ALA A 33 -2.70 -6.03 -3.43
N PHE A 34 -3.13 -6.60 -4.57
CA PHE A 34 -3.28 -8.05 -4.71
C PHE A 34 -1.93 -8.77 -4.71
N GLU A 35 -0.92 -8.20 -5.37
CA GLU A 35 0.43 -8.77 -5.45
C GLU A 35 1.07 -8.93 -4.06
N VAL A 36 0.92 -7.94 -3.18
CA VAL A 36 1.45 -8.02 -1.80
C VAL A 36 0.50 -8.76 -0.83
N GLY A 37 -0.57 -9.36 -1.35
CA GLY A 37 -1.48 -10.23 -0.62
C GLY A 37 -2.52 -9.51 0.23
N HIS A 38 -3.01 -8.33 -0.19
CA HIS A 38 -4.22 -7.73 0.36
C HIS A 38 -5.46 -8.22 -0.37
N GLU A 39 -6.47 -8.65 0.39
CA GLU A 39 -7.74 -9.14 -0.15
C GLU A 39 -8.68 -8.00 -0.60
N SER A 40 -8.40 -6.76 -0.17
CA SER A 40 -9.25 -5.60 -0.43
C SER A 40 -8.41 -4.36 -0.75
N VAL A 41 -8.60 -3.84 -1.96
CA VAL A 41 -7.95 -2.60 -2.42
C VAL A 41 -8.33 -1.42 -1.51
N SER A 42 -9.60 -1.29 -1.11
CA SER A 42 -10.05 -0.19 -0.23
C SER A 42 -9.39 -0.21 1.15
N GLN A 43 -9.17 -1.39 1.73
CA GLN A 43 -8.44 -1.52 3.00
C GLN A 43 -6.95 -1.20 2.83
N PHE A 44 -6.36 -1.67 1.74
CA PHE A 44 -4.98 -1.36 1.37
C PHE A 44 -4.77 0.15 1.23
N THR A 45 -5.59 0.84 0.44
CA THR A 45 -5.51 2.28 0.18
C THR A 45 -5.53 3.09 1.47
N ARG A 46 -6.40 2.75 2.42
CA ARG A 46 -6.47 3.41 3.74
C ARG A 46 -5.21 3.20 4.56
N LYS A 47 -4.68 1.96 4.60
CA LYS A 47 -3.45 1.60 5.33
C LYS A 47 -2.22 2.26 4.71
N TYR A 48 -2.14 2.26 3.39
CA TYR A 48 -1.09 2.91 2.60
C TYR A 48 -1.08 4.42 2.88
N GLY A 49 -2.23 5.09 2.72
CA GLY A 49 -2.34 6.53 2.95
C GLY A 49 -1.97 6.94 4.37
N ARG A 50 -2.33 6.12 5.38
CA ARG A 50 -1.94 6.35 6.77
C ARG A 50 -0.43 6.22 7.01
N LEU A 51 0.24 5.29 6.33
CA LEU A 51 1.66 5.03 6.52
C LEU A 51 2.53 6.07 5.81
N PHE A 52 2.19 6.40 4.55
CA PHE A 52 3.00 7.29 3.71
C PHE A 52 2.57 8.75 3.79
N GLN A 53 1.48 9.06 4.51
CA GLN A 53 0.89 10.40 4.61
C GLN A 53 0.60 11.04 3.24
N ALA A 54 0.45 10.19 2.22
CA ALA A 54 0.13 10.55 0.86
C ALA A 54 -1.08 9.71 0.43
N PRO A 55 -2.19 10.32 0.00
CA PRO A 55 -3.29 9.58 -0.60
C PRO A 55 -2.75 8.79 -1.81
N PRO A 56 -3.10 7.51 -2.00
CA PRO A 56 -2.80 6.80 -3.26
C PRO A 56 -3.31 7.56 -4.49
N GLU A 57 -4.42 8.30 -4.31
CA GLU A 57 -5.00 9.19 -5.31
C GLU A 57 -4.11 10.41 -5.66
N ALA A 58 -3.17 10.81 -4.79
CA ALA A 58 -2.23 11.87 -5.12
C ALA A 58 -1.10 11.38 -6.06
N LEU A 59 -0.96 10.06 -6.23
CA LEU A 59 0.06 9.45 -7.07
C LEU A 59 -0.47 8.96 -8.41
N LEU A 60 -1.77 8.67 -8.54
CA LEU A 60 -2.36 8.23 -9.80
C LEU A 60 -3.76 8.84 -9.97
N GLY A 61 -3.92 9.58 -11.07
CA GLY A 61 -5.20 10.10 -11.51
C GLY A 61 -6.27 9.02 -11.46
N SER A 62 -7.39 9.39 -10.84
CA SER A 62 -8.62 8.62 -10.74
C SER A 62 -8.94 7.91 -12.06
N SER A 63 -8.98 6.59 -12.04
CA SER A 63 -9.73 5.80 -13.01
C SER A 63 -10.34 4.62 -12.28
N ALA A 64 -11.43 4.94 -11.58
CA ALA A 64 -12.61 4.11 -11.41
C ALA A 64 -13.82 5.06 -11.43
#